data_AF-A0A165NKS0-F1
#
_entry.id   AF-A0A165NKS0-F1
#
_cell.length_a   1.000
_cell.length_b   1.000
_cell.length_c   1.000
_cell.angle_alpha   90.00
_cell.angle_beta   90.00
_cell.angle_gamma   90.00
#
_symmetry.space_group_name_H-M   'P 1'
#
loop_
_entity.id
_entity.type
_entity.pdbx_description
1 polymer ?
#
loop_
_entity_poly.entity_id
_entity_poly.type
_entity_poly.pdbx_seq_one_letter_code
_entity_poly.pdbx_strand_id
1 'polypeptide(L)'
;LDIKGAFPNVVPECLLHDLQMAGIPNQYIKFMDRMLTDRQMKLKFDNYESPWIPIISSLGQGDPISLISFLFYNPGLLRIPQDDREDAVAFVDDTAFLA
;
A
#
# COMPACT_ATOMS: atom_id res chain seq x y z
N LEU A 1 -13.92 -7.09 7.83
CA LEU A 1 -12.48 -7.37 7.88
C LEU A 1 -11.76 -6.05 8.07
N ASP A 2 -10.75 -6.05 8.93
CA ASP A 2 -9.90 -4.91 9.22
C ASP A 2 -8.45 -5.36 9.01
N ILE A 3 -7.76 -4.78 8.02
CA ILE A 3 -6.39 -5.17 7.65
C ILE A 3 -5.40 -4.50 8.60
N LYS A 4 -4.94 -5.26 9.59
CA LYS A 4 -3.94 -4.78 10.53
C LYS A 4 -2.66 -4.35 9.83
N GLY A 5 -2.26 -3.09 10.05
CA GLY A 5 -1.01 -2.56 9.53
C GLY A 5 -0.99 -2.50 8.00
N ALA A 6 -2.07 -2.02 7.40
CA ALA A 6 -2.27 -1.93 5.95
C ALA A 6 -1.04 -1.45 5.17
N PHE A 7 -0.53 -0.24 5.46
CA PHE A 7 0.62 0.31 4.72
C PHE A 7 1.94 -0.42 4.98
N PRO A 8 2.34 -0.70 6.25
CA PRO A 8 3.60 -1.40 6.49
C PRO A 8 3.67 -2.81 5.91
N ASN A 9 2.53 -3.49 5.78
CA ASN A 9 2.44 -4.90 5.38
C ASN A 9 2.18 -5.11 3.87
N VAL A 10 2.14 -4.05 3.07
CA VAL A 10 2.09 -4.20 1.60
C VAL A 10 3.30 -5.01 1.13
N VAL A 11 3.14 -5.89 0.15
CA VAL A 11 4.27 -6.55 -0.50
C VAL A 11 4.65 -5.74 -1.74
N PRO A 12 5.85 -5.12 -1.82
CA PRO A 12 6.21 -4.22 -2.92
C PRO A 12 6.06 -4.86 -4.31
N GLU A 13 6.47 -6.10 -4.46
CA GLU A 13 6.39 -6.85 -5.71
C GLU A 13 4.94 -7.02 -6.18
N CYS A 14 4.04 -7.35 -5.25
CA CYS A 14 2.61 -7.46 -5.53
C CYS A 14 2.01 -6.09 -5.87
N LEU A 15 2.38 -5.02 -5.16
CA LEU A 15 1.92 -3.66 -5.49
C LEU A 15 2.36 -3.24 -6.89
N LEU A 16 3.63 -3.48 -7.27
CA LEU A 16 4.14 -3.13 -8.60
C LEU A 16 3.43 -3.94 -9.69
N HIS A 17 3.15 -5.22 -9.42
CA HIS A 17 2.33 -6.06 -10.29
C HIS A 17 0.90 -5.51 -10.45
N ASP A 18 0.25 -5.11 -9.36
CA ASP A 18 -1.12 -4.62 -9.40
C ASP A 18 -1.23 -3.26 -10.11
N LEU A 19 -0.23 -2.38 -9.94
CA LEU A 19 -0.11 -1.15 -10.72
C LEU A 19 0.05 -1.44 -12.22
N GLN A 20 0.84 -2.45 -12.57
CA GLN A 20 1.00 -2.88 -13.96
C GLN A 20 -0.33 -3.43 -14.52
N MET A 21 -1.04 -4.26 -13.76
CA MET A 21 -2.34 -4.81 -14.15
C MET A 21 -3.42 -3.75 -14.27
N ALA A 22 -3.33 -2.67 -13.49
CA ALA A 22 -4.21 -1.51 -13.60
C ALA A 22 -3.88 -0.59 -14.80
N GLY A 23 -2.84 -0.91 -15.59
CA GLY A 23 -2.46 -0.14 -16.77
C GLY A 23 -1.72 1.16 -16.45
N ILE A 24 -1.15 1.30 -15.25
CA ILE A 24 -0.38 2.49 -14.87
C ILE A 24 0.88 2.58 -15.74
N PRO A 25 1.21 3.77 -16.30
CA PRO A 25 2.40 3.92 -17.12
C PRO A 25 3.69 3.50 -16.41
N ASN A 26 4.55 2.75 -17.11
CA ASN A 26 5.81 2.20 -16.57
C ASN A 26 6.72 3.24 -15.89
N GLN A 27 6.66 4.51 -16.29
CA GLN A 27 7.43 5.58 -15.63
C GLN A 27 7.04 5.76 -14.16
N TYR A 28 5.75 5.60 -13.83
CA TYR A 28 5.24 5.69 -12.46
C TYR A 28 5.52 4.41 -11.68
N ILE A 29 5.44 3.24 -12.32
CA ILE A 29 5.82 1.96 -11.69
C ILE A 29 7.30 2.00 -11.29
N LYS A 30 8.19 2.45 -12.18
CA LYS A 30 9.61 2.65 -11.87
C LYS A 30 9.86 3.73 -10.83
N PHE A 31 8.98 4.72 -10.73
CA PHE A 31 9.06 5.71 -9.66
C PHE A 31 8.69 5.08 -8.31
N MET A 32 7.61 4.30 -8.27
CA MET A 32 7.19 3.57 -7.08
C MET A 32 8.23 2.56 -6.62
N ASP A 33 8.80 1.76 -7.54
CA ASP A 33 9.87 0.83 -7.23
C ASP A 33 11.04 1.54 -6.53
N ARG A 34 11.55 2.62 -7.12
CA ARG A 34 12.60 3.46 -6.53
C ARG A 34 12.20 4.09 -5.19
N MET A 35 10.94 4.43 -4.99
CA MET A 35 10.45 4.94 -3.70
C MET A 35 10.44 3.86 -2.62
N LEU A 36 10.37 2.58 -2.98
CA LEU A 36 10.28 1.46 -2.04
C LEU A 36 11.63 0.77 -1.80
N THR A 37 12.63 0.98 -2.66
CA THR A 37 13.97 0.39 -2.54
C THR A 37 14.90 1.20 -1.62
N ASP A 38 15.72 0.50 -0.81
CA ASP A 38 16.85 1.05 -0.03
C ASP A 38 16.56 2.32 0.79
N ARG A 39 15.33 2.41 1.29
CA ARG A 39 14.91 3.57 2.08
C ARG A 39 15.59 3.62 3.44
N GLN A 40 15.88 4.85 3.87
CA GLN A 40 16.36 5.16 5.20
C GLN A 40 15.57 6.32 5.79
N MET A 41 15.42 6.32 7.10
CA MET A 41 14.80 7.40 7.86
C MET A 41 15.75 7.91 8.94
N LYS A 42 15.46 9.12 9.43
CA LYS A 42 16.00 9.65 10.67
C LYS A 42 14.86 10.11 11.56
N LEU A 43 15.05 9.96 12.85
CA LEU A 43 14.18 10.53 13.86
C LEU A 43 14.72 11.90 14.25
N LYS A 44 13.84 12.91 14.27
CA LYS A 44 14.18 14.27 14.68
C LYS A 44 13.22 14.73 15.78
N PHE A 45 13.77 15.10 16.93
CA PHE A 45 13.03 15.61 18.08
C PHE A 45 13.82 16.76 18.71
N ASP A 46 13.20 17.91 18.94
CA ASP A 46 13.86 19.10 19.50
C ASP A 46 15.23 19.38 18.84
N ASN A 47 16.31 19.17 19.61
CA ASN A 47 17.70 19.36 19.20
C ASN A 47 18.45 18.04 18.90
N TYR A 48 17.74 16.92 18.80
CA TYR A 48 18.28 15.60 18.49
C TYR A 48 17.90 15.15 17.09
N GLU A 49 18.86 14.57 16.39
CA GLU A 49 18.68 13.87 15.12
C GLU A 49 19.38 12.50 15.20
N SER A 50 18.66 11.43 14.86
CA SER A 50 19.23 10.09 14.89
C SER A 50 20.20 9.83 13.74
N PRO A 51 21.05 8.80 13.85
CA PRO A 51 21.67 8.17 12.69
C PRO A 51 20.61 7.69 11.69
N TRP A 52 21.04 7.40 10.46
CA TRP A 52 20.19 6.77 9.45
C TRP A 52 19.76 5.36 9.90
N ILE A 53 18.46 5.08 9.78
CA ILE A 53 17.84 3.80 10.13
C ILE A 53 17.22 3.22 8.84
N PRO A 54 17.57 1.99 8.45
CA PRO A 54 16.96 1.35 7.28
C PRO A 54 15.46 1.10 7.53
N ILE A 55 14.64 1.36 6.51
CA ILE A 55 13.20 1.10 6.55
C ILE A 55 12.94 -0.29 5.97
N ILE A 56 12.37 -1.18 6.78
CA ILE A 56 12.00 -2.55 6.37
C ILE A 56 10.52 -2.63 5.96
N SER A 57 9.70 -1.63 6.31
CA SER A 57 8.29 -1.55 5.92
C SER A 57 8.12 -1.16 4.45
N SER A 58 6.93 -1.39 3.89
CA SER A 58 6.64 -1.15 2.47
C SER A 58 6.08 0.23 2.17
N LEU A 59 4.85 0.56 2.55
CA LEU A 59 4.33 1.91 2.32
C LEU A 59 4.54 2.80 3.56
N GLY A 60 4.98 4.04 3.31
CA GLY A 60 5.21 5.04 4.36
C GLY A 60 3.88 5.62 4.84
N GLN A 61 3.65 5.65 6.15
CA GLN A 61 2.47 6.30 6.72
C GLN A 61 2.61 7.83 6.66
N GLY A 62 1.54 8.52 6.27
CA GLY A 62 1.54 9.98 6.10
C GLY A 62 2.02 10.47 4.74
N ASP A 63 2.46 9.57 3.86
CA ASP A 63 2.74 9.89 2.45
C ASP A 63 1.44 9.80 1.62
N PRO A 64 1.00 10.89 0.95
CA PRO A 64 -0.17 10.86 0.07
C PRO A 64 -0.10 9.77 -1.02
N ILE A 65 1.09 9.46 -1.53
CA ILE A 65 1.27 8.44 -2.57
C ILE A 65 1.01 7.03 -2.01
N SER A 66 1.33 6.78 -0.73
CA SER A 66 1.04 5.50 -0.10
C SER A 66 -0.45 5.18 -0.10
N LEU A 67 -1.31 6.15 0.19
CA LEU A 67 -2.76 5.95 0.16
C LEU A 67 -3.23 5.57 -1.24
N ILE A 68 -2.81 6.33 -2.26
CA ILE A 68 -3.18 6.08 -3.64
C ILE A 68 -2.69 4.70 -4.09
N SER A 69 -1.46 4.33 -3.73
CA SER A 69 -0.88 3.03 -4.07
C SER A 69 -1.64 1.88 -3.43
N PHE A 70 -2.09 2.05 -2.17
CA PHE A 70 -2.85 1.03 -1.46
C PHE A 70 -4.21 0.73 -2.12
N LEU A 71 -4.83 1.72 -2.77
CA LEU A 71 -6.06 1.53 -3.53
C LEU A 71 -5.88 0.60 -4.74
N PHE A 72 -4.67 0.45 -5.27
CA PHE A 72 -4.37 -0.52 -6.31
C PHE A 72 -4.07 -1.92 -5.77
N TYR A 73 -3.62 -2.00 -4.51
CA TYR A 73 -3.23 -3.25 -3.84
C TYR A 73 -4.42 -4.03 -3.25
N ASN A 74 -5.36 -3.32 -2.61
CA ASN A 74 -6.49 -3.95 -1.93
C ASN A 74 -7.67 -4.48 -2.80
N PRO A 75 -7.86 -4.13 -4.10
CA PRO A 75 -9.05 -4.52 -4.88
C PRO A 75 -9.27 -6.02 -5.02
N GLY A 76 -8.26 -6.86 -4.77
CA GLY A 76 -8.42 -8.31 -4.78
C GLY A 76 -9.54 -8.80 -3.86
N LEU A 77 -9.72 -8.16 -2.69
CA LEU A 77 -10.79 -8.50 -1.75
C LEU A 77 -12.18 -8.17 -2.29
N LEU A 78 -12.32 -7.06 -3.02
CA LEU A 78 -13.58 -6.64 -3.62
C LEU A 78 -14.04 -7.56 -4.77
N ARG A 79 -13.15 -8.42 -5.26
CA ARG A 79 -13.45 -9.38 -6.33
C ARG A 79 -13.81 -10.76 -5.79
N ILE A 80 -13.87 -10.95 -4.47
CA ILE A 80 -14.21 -12.25 -3.86
C ILE A 80 -15.69 -12.64 -4.12
N PRO A 81 -16.68 -11.74 -3.98
CA PRO A 81 -18.06 -12.06 -4.36
C PRO A 81 -18.15 -12.42 -5.85
N GLN A 82 -18.89 -13.48 -6.16
CA GLN A 82 -19.05 -13.98 -7.54
C GLN A 82 -20.53 -14.24 -7.93
N ASP A 83 -21.46 -14.21 -6.97
CA ASP A 83 -22.91 -14.32 -7.22
C ASP A 83 -23.59 -12.97 -6.94
N ASP A 84 -24.73 -12.72 -7.58
CA ASP A 84 -25.56 -11.50 -7.45
C ASP A 84 -26.19 -11.34 -6.05
N ARG A 85 -25.99 -12.34 -5.18
CA ARG A 85 -26.44 -12.35 -3.78
C ARG A 85 -25.36 -11.94 -2.79
N GLU A 86 -24.13 -11.86 -3.24
CA GLU A 86 -22.99 -11.49 -2.41
C GLU A 86 -22.47 -10.11 -2.85
N ASP A 87 -22.07 -9.28 -1.89
CA ASP A 87 -21.51 -7.96 -2.16
C ASP A 87 -20.29 -7.68 -1.27
N ALA A 88 -19.41 -6.79 -1.71
CA ALA A 88 -18.25 -6.35 -0.96
C ALA A 88 -18.07 -4.84 -1.07
N VAL A 89 -17.88 -4.20 0.09
CA VAL A 89 -17.57 -2.78 0.17
C VAL A 89 -16.27 -2.61 0.94
N ALA A 90 -15.36 -1.77 0.45
CA ALA A 90 -14.11 -1.47 1.11
C ALA A 90 -13.93 0.05 1.29
N PHE A 91 -13.32 0.40 2.42
CA PHE A 91 -12.87 1.74 2.72
C PHE A 91 -11.43 1.66 3.23
N VAL A 92 -10.47 1.96 2.34
CA VAL A 92 -9.03 1.78 2.61
C VAL A 92 -8.76 0.34 3.08
N ASP A 93 -8.52 0.12 4.36
CA ASP A 93 -8.18 -1.15 5.00
C ASP A 93 -9.38 -1.91 5.58
N ASP A 94 -10.52 -1.24 5.75
CA ASP A 94 -11.77 -1.88 6.12
C ASP A 94 -12.41 -2.52 4.89
N THR A 95 -12.90 -3.75 5.04
CA THR A 95 -13.66 -4.46 4.01
C THR A 95 -14.83 -5.22 4.63
N ALA A 96 -16.05 -4.94 4.18
CA ALA A 96 -17.25 -5.65 4.57
C ALA A 96 -17.70 -6.58 3.44
N PHE A 97 -18.05 -7.83 3.79
CA PHE A 97 -18.71 -8.77 2.90
C PHE A 97 -20.17 -8.93 3.34
N LEU A 98 -21.07 -8.94 2.38
CA LEU A 98 -22.50 -9.16 2.56
C LEU A 98 -22.91 -10.40 1.78
N ALA A 99 -23.75 -11.24 2.37
CA ALA A 99 -24.29 -12.49 1.80
C ALA A 99 -25.68 -12.78 2.36
#